data_AF-A0AA89NP98-F1
#
_entry.id   AF-A0AA89NP98-F1
#
_cell.length_a   1.000
_cell.length_b   1.000
_cell.length_c   1.000
_cell.angle_alpha   90.00
_cell.angle_beta   90.00
_cell.angle_gamma   90.00
#
_symmetry.space_group_name_H-M   'P 1'
#
loop_
_entity.id
_entity.type
_entity.pdbx_description
1 polymer ?
#
loop_
_entity_poly.entity_id
_entity_poly.type
_entity_poly.pdbx_seq_one_letter_code
_entity_poly.pdbx_strand_id
1 'polypeptide(L)' 'MLTKYADLANMENITPHRFRHSFCKNLASAGTPIEIIRRLARHESIQTTAIYVDSSQKEQVEALRRM' A
#
# COMPACT_ATOMS: atom_id res chain seq x y z
N MET A 1 10.65 -20.92 -1.70
CA MET A 1 11.04 -19.86 -2.68
C MET A 1 11.05 -18.49 -2.03
N LEU A 2 9.92 -17.99 -1.52
CA LEU A 2 9.86 -16.67 -0.89
C LEU A 2 10.73 -16.57 0.39
N THR A 3 10.73 -17.63 1.21
CA THR A 3 11.55 -17.75 2.42
C THR A 3 13.04 -17.56 2.15
N LYS A 4 13.59 -18.22 1.12
CA LYS A 4 14.99 -18.07 0.69
C LYS A 4 15.38 -16.60 0.51
N TYR A 5 14.56 -15.81 -0.17
CA TYR A 5 14.88 -14.40 -0.41
C TYR A 5 14.62 -13.51 0.81
N ALA A 6 13.63 -13.86 1.64
CA ALA A 6 13.38 -13.19 2.90
C ALA A 6 14.57 -13.37 3.87
N ASP A 7 15.12 -14.59 3.97
CA ASP A 7 16.29 -14.90 4.79
C ASP A 7 17.54 -14.17 4.30
N LEU A 8 17.79 -14.17 2.99
CA LEU A 8 18.89 -13.42 2.38
C LEU A 8 18.80 -11.90 2.62
N ALA A 9 17.58 -11.37 2.75
CA ALA A 9 17.33 -9.96 3.02
C ALA A 9 17.24 -9.62 4.51
N ASN A 10 17.42 -10.60 5.42
CA ASN A 10 17.17 -10.47 6.87
C ASN A 10 15.77 -9.89 7.18
N MET A 11 14.75 -10.35 6.45
CA MET A 11 13.38 -9.89 6.63
C MET A 11 12.50 -11.03 7.16
N GLU A 12 11.86 -10.80 8.31
CA GLU A 12 10.93 -11.76 8.90
C GLU A 12 9.48 -11.53 8.43
N ASN A 13 8.65 -12.57 8.57
CA ASN A 13 7.19 -12.50 8.34
C ASN A 13 6.78 -12.02 6.94
N ILE A 14 7.61 -12.33 5.93
CA ILE A 14 7.33 -11.98 4.54
C ILE A 14 6.34 -12.96 3.93
N THR A 15 5.22 -12.42 3.47
CA THR A 15 4.16 -13.16 2.79
C THR A 15 3.78 -12.45 1.48
N PRO A 16 3.19 -13.15 0.51
CA PRO A 16 2.64 -12.50 -0.68
C PRO A 16 1.63 -11.39 -0.35
N HIS A 17 0.88 -11.54 0.76
CA HIS A 17 -0.06 -10.52 1.20
C HIS A 17 0.64 -9.25 1.71
N ARG A 18 1.78 -9.37 2.41
CA ARG A 18 2.62 -8.22 2.80
C ARG A 18 3.13 -7.45 1.60
N PHE A 19 3.57 -8.14 0.54
CA PHE A 19 3.98 -7.47 -0.69
C PHE A 19 2.85 -6.70 -1.37
N ARG A 20 1.63 -7.28 -1.42
CA ARG A 20 0.45 -6.57 -1.93
C ARG A 20 0.15 -5.33 -1.09
N HIS A 21 0.27 -5.44 0.23
CA HIS A 21 0.06 -4.31 1.12
C HIS A 21 1.07 -3.18 0.86
N SER A 22 2.37 -3.50 0.81
CA SER A 22 3.41 -2.53 0.50
C SER A 22 3.22 -1.91 -0.89
N PHE A 23 2.86 -2.71 -1.90
CA PHE A 23 2.57 -2.22 -3.25
C PHE A 23 1.45 -1.17 -3.26
N CYS A 24 0.29 -1.49 -2.67
CA CYS A 24 -0.84 -0.57 -2.63
C CYS A 24 -0.55 0.69 -1.80
N LYS A 25 0.09 0.54 -0.63
CA LYS A 25 0.42 1.69 0.23
C LYS A 25 1.45 2.61 -0.42
N ASN A 26 2.47 2.07 -1.09
CA ASN A 26 3.47 2.87 -1.79
C ASN A 26 2.83 3.71 -2.91
N LEU A 27 1.91 3.13 -3.69
CA LEU A 27 1.18 3.87 -4.72
C LEU A 27 0.30 4.97 -4.11
N ALA A 28 -0.39 4.67 -3.01
CA ALA A 28 -1.22 5.64 -2.30
C ALA A 28 -0.39 6.81 -1.76
N SER A 29 0.75 6.53 -1.10
CA SER A 29 1.67 7.55 -0.60
C SER A 29 2.35 8.36 -1.72
N ALA A 30 2.48 7.79 -2.92
CA ALA A 30 2.92 8.52 -4.11
C ALA A 30 1.81 9.40 -4.74
N GLY A 31 0.62 9.45 -4.14
CA GLY A 31 -0.52 10.23 -4.66
C GLY A 31 -1.22 9.59 -5.85
N THR A 32 -1.00 8.29 -6.10
CA THR A 32 -1.67 7.59 -7.21
C THR A 32 -3.18 7.52 -6.95
N PRO A 33 -4.03 7.86 -7.94
CA PRO A 33 -5.47 7.74 -7.78
C PRO A 33 -5.94 6.34 -7.37
N ILE A 34 -6.83 6.26 -6.38
CA ILE A 34 -7.32 5.00 -5.80
C ILE A 34 -7.89 4.03 -6.85
N GLU A 35 -8.52 4.53 -7.91
CA GLU A 35 -9.09 3.71 -8.98
C GLU A 35 -8.00 3.01 -9.82
N ILE A 36 -6.84 3.66 -10.00
CA ILE A 36 -5.68 3.05 -10.64
C ILE A 36 -5.10 1.97 -9.74
N ILE A 37 -4.95 2.24 -8.45
CA ILE A 37 -4.45 1.27 -7.47
C ILE A 37 -5.37 0.03 -7.44
N ARG A 38 -6.69 0.23 -7.42
CA ARG A 38 -7.70 -0.84 -7.43
C ARG A 38 -7.53 -1.75 -8.65
N ARG A 39 -7.40 -1.17 -9.84
CA ARG A 39 -7.18 -1.93 -11.10
C ARG A 39 -5.86 -2.69 -11.09
N LEU A 40 -4.77 -2.07 -10.63
CA LEU A 40 -3.45 -2.72 -10.57
C LEU A 40 -3.42 -3.86 -9.55
N ALA A 41 -4.05 -3.66 -8.39
CA ALA A 41 -4.17 -4.67 -7.35
C ALA A 41 -5.22 -5.75 -7.65
N ARG A 42 -6.01 -5.57 -8.72
CA ARG A 42 -7.14 -6.42 -9.13
C ARG A 42 -8.19 -6.60 -8.02
N HIS A 43 -8.47 -5.53 -7.29
CA HIS A 43 -9.55 -5.55 -6.30
C HIS A 43 -10.90 -5.32 -6.98
N GLU A 44 -11.85 -6.19 -6.68
CA GLU A 44 -13.23 -6.07 -7.16
C GLU A 44 -13.90 -4.80 -6.60
N SER A 45 -13.68 -4.54 -5.32
CA SER A 45 -14.29 -3.44 -4.58
C SER A 45 -13.29 -2.30 -4.33
N ILE A 46 -13.77 -1.07 -4.47
CA ILE A 46 -13.00 0.13 -4.10
C ILE A 46 -12.76 0.19 -2.58
N GLN A 47 -13.69 -0.33 -1.78
CA GLN A 47 -13.58 -0.42 -0.33
C GLN A 47 -12.38 -1.28 0.09
N THR A 48 -12.10 -2.39 -0.61
CA THR A 48 -10.89 -3.20 -0.37
C THR A 48 -9.59 -2.43 -0.64
N THR A 49 -9.63 -1.44 -1.53
CA THR A 49 -8.46 -0.59 -1.84
C THR A 49 -8.35 0.60 -0.87
N ALA A 50 -9.49 1.08 -0.36
CA ALA A 50 -9.54 2.23 0.55
C ALA A 50 -8.72 2.01 1.83
N ILE A 51 -8.54 0.76 2.29
CA ILE A 51 -7.70 0.43 3.45
C ILE A 51 -6.25 0.90 3.30
N TYR A 52 -5.76 1.12 2.07
CA TYR A 52 -4.39 1.58 1.80
C TYR A 52 -4.30 3.11 1.65
N VAL A 53 -5.42 3.76 1.40
CA VAL A 53 -5.53 5.21 1.22
C VAL A 53 -5.78 5.92 2.55
N ASP A 54 -5.99 5.14 3.63
CA ASP A 54 -6.17 5.72 4.95
C ASP A 54 -4.95 6.58 5.31
N SER A 55 -5.27 7.85 5.54
CA SER A 55 -4.28 8.89 5.73
C SER A 55 -3.86 8.83 7.18
N SER A 56 -2.58 8.61 7.41
CA SER A 56 -2.03 8.81 8.76
C SER A 56 -2.35 10.24 9.20
N GLN A 57 -2.48 10.47 10.51
CA GLN A 57 -2.73 11.81 11.07
C GLN A 57 -1.75 12.87 10.51
N LYS A 58 -0.51 12.46 10.19
CA LYS A 58 0.50 13.31 9.55
C LYS A 58 0.11 13.71 8.11
N GLU A 59 -0.36 12.77 7.31
CA GLU A 59 -0.80 13.01 5.93
C GLU A 59 -2.04 13.93 5.88
N GLN A 60 -2.97 13.79 6.83
CA GLN A 60 -4.13 14.68 6.94
C GLN A 60 -3.73 16.12 7.27
N VAL A 61 -2.82 16.30 8.22
CA VAL A 61 -2.29 17.62 8.60
C VAL A 61 -1.53 18.26 7.44
N GLU A 62 -0.78 17.48 6.65
CA GLU A 62 -0.06 18.00 5.50
C GLU A 62 -0.98 18.39 4.34
N ALA A 63 -2.05 17.64 4.10
CA ALA A 63 -3.07 18.00 3.11
C ALA A 63 -3.75 19.34 3.46
N LEU A 64 -4.09 19.56 4.73
CA LEU A 64 -4.66 20.84 5.20
C LEU A 64 -3.69 22.02 5.03
N ARG A 65 -2.38 21.79 5.15
CA ARG A 65 -1.35 22.84 4.95
C ARG A 65 -1.16 23.24 3.49
N ARG A 66 -1.63 22.41 2.54
CA ARG A 66 -1.53 22.64 1.10
C ARG A 66 -2.80 23.27 0.50
N MET A 67 -3.86 23.44 1.29
CA MET A 67 -5.02 24.28 0.96
C MET A 67 -4.68 25.76 1.21
#